data_AF-A0A5K1DBN4-F1
#
_entry.id   AF-A0A5K1DBN4-F1
#
_cell.length_a   1.000
_cell.length_b   1.000
_cell.length_c   1.000
_cell.angle_alpha   90.00
_cell.angle_beta   90.00
_cell.angle_gamma   90.00
#
_symmetry.space_group_name_H-M   'P 1'
#
loop_
_entity.id
_entity.type
_entity.pdbx_description
1 polymer ?
#
loop_
_entity_poly.entity_id
_entity_poly.type
_entity_poly.pdbx_seq_one_letter_code
_entity_poly.pdbx_strand_id
1 'polypeptide(L)' 'SSGLLCLAAYGSVANLIVYLVQQFNVSRIAAVQIFNIVNGCEAIAPLVGGIISDSFASCFSVILAASVISFL' A
#
# COMPACT_ATOMS: atom_id res chain seq x y z
N SER A 1 14.32 6.89 -9.87
CA SER A 1 14.41 6.21 -8.56
C SER A 1 13.15 5.40 -8.22
N SER A 2 11.95 5.89 -8.55
CA SER A 2 10.65 5.23 -8.25
C SER A 2 10.50 3.78 -8.74
N GLY A 3 11.04 3.43 -9.91
CA GLY A 3 10.89 2.08 -10.47
C GLY A 3 11.54 0.96 -9.64
N LEU A 4 12.64 1.24 -8.93
CA LEU A 4 13.34 0.22 -8.13
C LEU A 4 12.54 -0.17 -6.88
N LEU A 5 11.82 0.79 -6.30
CA LEU A 5 10.98 0.61 -5.11
C LEU A 5 9.77 -0.28 -5.43
N CYS A 6 9.12 -0.03 -6.57
CA CYS A 6 8.06 -0.88 -7.06
C CYS A 6 8.60 -2.30 -7.31
N LEU A 7 9.73 -2.43 -8.02
CA LEU A 7 10.29 -3.76 -8.31
C LEU A 7 10.70 -4.53 -7.04
N ALA A 8 11.21 -3.84 -6.02
CA ALA A 8 11.54 -4.44 -4.73
C ALA A 8 10.28 -4.85 -3.93
N ALA A 9 9.22 -4.03 -3.94
CA ALA A 9 7.94 -4.36 -3.31
C ALA A 9 7.28 -5.58 -3.97
N TYR A 10 7.15 -5.56 -5.30
CA TYR A 10 6.60 -6.69 -6.06
C TYR A 10 7.49 -7.94 -5.94
N GLY A 11 8.82 -7.79 -5.98
CA GLY A 11 9.76 -8.90 -5.88
C GLY A 11 9.76 -9.57 -4.50
N SER A 12 9.67 -8.79 -3.42
CA SER A 12 9.58 -9.33 -2.06
C SER A 12 8.25 -10.07 -1.81
N VAL A 13 7.14 -9.52 -2.30
CA VAL A 13 5.82 -10.16 -2.22
C VAL A 13 5.78 -11.43 -3.07
N ALA A 14 6.28 -11.39 -4.31
CA ALA A 14 6.34 -12.57 -5.17
C ALA A 14 7.20 -13.69 -4.57
N ASN A 15 8.37 -13.35 -4.00
CA ASN A 15 9.24 -14.32 -3.35
C ASN A 15 8.56 -14.98 -2.13
N LEU A 16 7.82 -14.20 -1.35
CA LEU A 16 7.03 -14.72 -0.22
C LEU A 16 5.90 -15.66 -0.69
N ILE A 17 5.16 -15.29 -1.73
CA ILE A 17 4.10 -16.12 -2.31
C ILE A 17 4.66 -17.44 -2.83
N VAL A 18 5.75 -17.40 -3.59
CA VAL A 18 6.42 -18.60 -4.10
C VAL A 18 6.90 -19.48 -2.94
N TYR A 19 7.43 -18.89 -1.88
CA TYR A 19 7.84 -19.63 -0.69
C TYR A 19 6.66 -20.35 -0.02
N LEU A 20 5.53 -19.68 0.18
CA LEU A 20 4.32 -20.31 0.72
C LEU A 20 3.76 -21.40 -0.22
N VAL A 21 3.80 -21.19 -1.53
CA VAL A 21 3.30 -22.16 -2.51
C VAL A 21 4.18 -23.42 -2.57
N GLN A 22 5.51 -23.25 -2.63
CA GLN A 22 6.44 -24.37 -2.75
C GLN A 22 6.63 -25.15 -1.44
N GLN A 23 6.74 -24.48 -0.30
CA GLN A 23 6.98 -25.15 0.99
C GLN A 23 5.72 -25.76 1.59
N PHE A 24 4.55 -25.14 1.42
CA PHE A 24 3.29 -25.62 2.01
C PHE A 24 2.40 -26.41 1.02
N ASN A 25 2.87 -26.68 -0.20
CA ASN A 25 2.13 -27.37 -1.26
C ASN A 25 0.68 -26.86 -1.41
N VAL A 26 0.54 -25.54 -1.30
CA VAL A 26 -0.75 -24.86 -1.30
C VAL A 26 -1.36 -25.07 -2.69
N SER A 27 -2.44 -25.86 -2.75
CA SER A 27 -3.15 -26.22 -3.98
C SER A 27 -3.29 -25.00 -4.89
N ARG A 28 -2.93 -25.12 -6.17
CA ARG A 28 -2.86 -24.04 -7.19
C ARG A 28 -3.92 -22.95 -7.07
N ILE A 29 -5.14 -23.32 -6.65
CA ILE A 29 -6.27 -22.43 -6.36
C ILE A 29 -5.91 -21.34 -5.34
N ALA A 30 -5.26 -21.68 -4.23
CA ALA A 30 -4.89 -20.72 -3.19
C ALA A 30 -3.72 -19.83 -3.62
N ALA A 31 -2.78 -20.32 -4.45
CA ALA A 31 -1.75 -19.46 -5.08
C ALA A 31 -2.37 -18.36 -5.95
N VAL A 32 -3.37 -18.72 -6.76
CA VAL A 32 -4.13 -17.78 -7.60
C VAL A 32 -4.92 -16.80 -6.75
N GLN A 33 -5.53 -17.25 -5.65
CA GLN A 33 -6.21 -16.36 -4.70
C GLN A 33 -5.26 -15.33 -4.09
N ILE A 34 -4.10 -15.76 -3.60
CA ILE A 34 -3.13 -14.84 -2.99
C ILE A 34 -2.65 -13.81 -4.02
N PHE A 35 -2.36 -14.23 -5.25
CA PHE A 35 -2.00 -13.31 -6.33
C PHE A 35 -3.11 -12.29 -6.62
N ASN A 36 -4.37 -12.74 -6.67
CA ASN A 36 -5.52 -11.88 -6.92
C ASN A 36 -5.78 -10.91 -5.76
N ILE A 37 -5.54 -11.33 -4.51
CA ILE A 37 -5.63 -10.49 -3.32
C ILE A 37 -4.55 -9.41 -3.32
N VAL A 38 -3.30 -9.77 -3.63
CA VAL A 38 -2.19 -8.81 -3.71
C VAL A 38 -2.42 -7.80 -4.82
N ASN A 39 -2.81 -8.23 -6.02
CA ASN A 39 -3.16 -7.31 -7.11
C ASN A 39 -4.34 -6.40 -6.74
N GLY A 40 -5.36 -6.96 -6.06
CA GLY A 40 -6.45 -6.17 -5.52
C GLY A 40 -5.93 -5.11 -4.55
N CYS A 41 -5.08 -5.48 -3.59
CA CYS A 41 -4.50 -4.61 -2.57
C CYS A 41 -3.66 -3.48 -3.18
N GLU A 42 -2.83 -3.78 -4.18
CA GLU A 42 -2.05 -2.80 -4.94
C GLU A 42 -2.93 -1.78 -5.66
N ALA A 43 -4.16 -2.13 -6.04
CA ALA A 43 -5.11 -1.18 -6.63
C ALA A 43 -5.80 -0.28 -5.57
N ILE A 44 -6.00 -0.78 -4.34
CA ILE A 44 -6.62 -0.01 -3.23
C ILE A 44 -5.59 0.84 -2.47
N ALA A 45 -4.32 0.42 -2.46
CA ALA A 45 -3.21 1.10 -1.82
C ALA A 45 -3.07 2.59 -2.24
N PRO A 46 -3.08 2.96 -3.54
CA PRO A 46 -3.05 4.36 -3.94
C PRO A 46 -4.32 5.13 -3.61
N LEU A 47 -5.48 4.47 -3.56
CA LEU A 47 -6.75 5.08 -3.13
C LEU A 47 -6.70 5.50 -1.66
N VAL A 48 -6.31 4.59 -0.78
CA VAL A 48 -6.16 4.86 0.66
C VAL A 48 -5.01 5.83 0.90
N GLY A 49 -3.87 5.63 0.23
CA GLY A 49 -2.72 6.53 0.31
C GLY A 49 -3.05 7.96 -0.16
N GLY A 50 -3.89 8.10 -1.19
CA GLY A 50 -4.37 9.39 -1.67
C GLY A 50 -5.27 10.09 -0.65
N ILE A 51 -6.25 9.40 -0.06
CA ILE A 51 -7.14 9.96 0.98
C ILE A 51 -6.35 10.39 2.21
N ILE A 52 -5.39 9.57 2.62
CA ILE A 52 -4.50 9.86 3.74
C ILE A 52 -3.65 11.09 3.41
N SER A 53 -3.05 11.14 2.21
CA SER A 53 -2.24 12.29 1.77
C SER A 53 -3.06 13.57 1.66
N ASP A 54 -4.29 13.51 1.16
CA ASP A 54 -5.20 14.66 1.05
C ASP A 54 -5.62 15.16 2.43
N SER A 55 -5.92 14.23 3.34
CA SER A 55 -6.22 14.53 4.74
C SER A 55 -5.00 15.14 5.45
N PHE A 56 -3.79 14.64 5.23
CA PHE A 56 -2.59 15.22 5.87
C PHE A 56 -2.21 16.58 5.26
N ALA A 57 -2.25 16.73 3.94
CA ALA A 57 -1.91 18.01 3.30
C ALA A 57 -2.93 19.10 3.67
N SER A 58 -4.22 18.75 3.71
CA SER A 58 -5.31 19.69 4.00
C SER A 58 -5.51 19.89 5.50
N CYS A 59 -5.62 18.84 6.32
CA CYS A 59 -5.81 18.99 7.77
C CYS A 59 -4.60 19.64 8.44
N PHE A 60 -3.36 19.32 8.06
CA PHE A 60 -2.20 19.98 8.65
C PHE A 60 -2.22 21.49 8.36
N SER A 61 -2.62 21.87 7.15
CA SER A 61 -2.78 23.27 6.75
C SER A 61 -3.93 23.96 7.50
N VAL A 62 -5.08 23.30 7.66
CA VAL A 62 -6.23 23.81 8.43
C VAL A 62 -5.90 23.97 9.92
N ILE A 63 -5.21 23.00 10.52
CA ILE A 63 -4.81 23.04 11.94
C ILE A 63 -3.82 24.17 12.19
N LEU A 64 -2.86 24.37 11.28
CA LEU A 64 -1.92 25.50 11.34
C LEU A 64 -2.65 26.85 11.22
N ALA A 65 -3.53 27.01 10.24
CA ALA A 65 -4.29 28.24 10.07
C ALA A 65 -5.14 28.55 11.31
N ALA A 66 -5.87 27.56 11.83
CA ALA A 66 -6.67 27.71 13.04
C ALA A 66 -5.83 28.07 14.27
N SER A 67 -4.63 27.47 14.41
CA SER A 67 -3.70 27.77 15.50
C SER A 67 -3.15 29.20 15.43
N VAL A 68 -2.81 29.68 14.24
CA VAL A 68 -2.36 31.07 14.03
C VAL A 68 -3.47 32.07 14.34
N ILE A 69 -4.70 31.80 13.89
CA ILE A 69 -5.86 32.65 14.17
C ILE A 69 -6.18 32.67 15.67
N SER A 70 -6.03 31.55 16.37
CA SER A 70 -6.30 31.46 17.82
C SER A 70 -5.23 32.14 18.67
N PHE A 71 -4.02 32.32 18.14
CA PHE A 71 -2.91 32.97 18.83
C PHE A 71 -2.87 34.49 18.60
N LEU A 72 -3.54 34.99 17.55
CA LEU A 72 -3.71 36.41 17.24
C LEU A 72 -4.86 37.02 18.05
#